data_AF-A0A6L7CSY4-F1
#
_entry.id   AF-A0A6L7CSY4-F1
#
_cell.length_a   1.000
_cell.length_b   1.000
_cell.length_c   1.000
_cell.angle_alpha   90.00
_cell.angle_beta   90.00
_cell.angle_gamma   90.00
#
_symmetry.space_group_name_H-M   'P 1'
#
loop_
_entity.id
_entity.type
_entity.pdbx_description
1 polymer ?
#
loop_
_entity_poly.entity_id
_entity_poly.type
_entity_poly.pdbx_seq_one_letter_code
_entity_poly.pdbx_strand_id
1 'polypeptide(L)' 'ELPASPVEWLTDNGSCYRANETRQFARILGLEPKNTAVQSPESNGIAESFVKTIKRDYISIMPKPDGLT' A
#
# COMPACT_ATOMS: atom_id res chain seq x y z
N GLU A 1 -12.20 18.47 11.38
CA GLU A 1 -10.93 18.66 12.09
C GLU A 1 -9.88 17.73 11.52
N LEU A 2 -8.61 18.13 11.52
CA LEU A 2 -7.51 17.20 11.30
C LEU A 2 -7.34 16.31 12.55
N PRO A 3 -6.89 15.05 12.40
CA PRO A 3 -6.65 14.20 13.56
C PRO A 3 -5.62 14.83 14.49
N ALA A 4 -5.85 14.74 15.80
CA ALA A 4 -4.96 15.29 16.82
C ALA A 4 -3.57 14.62 16.84
N SER A 5 -3.45 13.42 16.28
CA SER A 5 -2.22 12.69 16.09
C SER A 5 -1.92 12.47 14.59
N PRO A 6 -0.64 12.46 14.18
CA PRO A 6 -0.26 12.10 12.82
C PRO A 6 -0.87 10.76 12.39
N VAL A 7 -1.30 10.67 11.14
CA VAL A 7 -1.88 9.44 10.61
C VAL A 7 -0.74 8.46 10.34
N GLU A 8 -0.77 7.30 11.01
CA GLU A 8 0.25 6.27 10.80
C GLU A 8 0.09 5.63 9.41
N TRP A 9 1.19 5.62 8.66
CA TRP A 9 1.26 4.98 7.36
C TRP A 9 2.06 3.68 7.47
N LEU A 10 1.33 2.56 7.52
CA LEU A 10 1.91 1.21 7.59
C LEU A 10 2.28 0.75 6.18
N THR A 11 3.55 0.41 5.98
CA THR A 11 4.04 -0.16 4.73
C THR A 11 4.94 -1.36 5.01
N ASP A 12 5.14 -2.20 4.00
CA ASP A 12 6.21 -3.19 4.06
C ASP A 12 7.60 -2.53 4.00
N ASN A 13 8.64 -3.37 4.10
CA ASN A 13 10.04 -2.93 4.07
C ASN A 13 10.64 -2.85 2.66
N GLY A 14 9.79 -2.77 1.63
CA GLY A 14 10.18 -2.56 0.24
C GLY A 14 11.07 -1.33 0.09
N SER A 15 12.03 -1.40 -0.83
CA SER A 15 13.00 -0.32 -1.06
C SER A 15 12.32 1.01 -1.40
N CYS A 16 11.20 0.98 -2.12
CA CYS A 16 10.41 2.15 -2.48
C CYS A 16 9.82 2.89 -1.25
N TYR A 17 9.40 2.16 -0.21
CA TYR A 17 8.85 2.74 1.02
C TYR A 17 9.94 3.14 2.02
N ARG A 18 11.13 2.53 1.91
CA ARG A 18 12.29 2.88 2.73
C ARG A 18 13.09 4.06 2.17
N ALA A 19 12.93 4.41 0.90
CA ALA A 19 13.59 5.54 0.29
C ALA A 19 13.35 6.83 1.07
N ASN A 20 14.41 7.60 1.32
CA ASN A 20 14.34 8.80 2.15
C ASN A 20 13.37 9.85 1.57
N GLU A 21 13.39 10.01 0.25
CA GLU A 21 12.49 10.92 -0.49
C GLU A 21 11.02 10.55 -0.26
N THR A 22 10.67 9.26 -0.32
CA THR A 22 9.31 8.76 -0.04
C THR A 22 8.88 9.08 1.39
N ARG A 23 9.76 8.88 2.38
CA ARG A 23 9.46 9.17 3.79
C ARG A 23 9.29 10.65 4.06
N GLN A 24 10.11 11.49 3.43
CA GLN A 24 9.99 12.94 3.52
C GLN A 24 8.67 13.42 2.90
N PHE A 25 8.33 12.90 1.73
CA PHE A 25 7.08 13.22 1.06
C PHE A 25 5.85 12.83 1.90
N ALA A 26 5.86 11.64 2.49
CA ALA A 26 4.79 11.20 3.39
C ALA A 26 4.60 12.14 4.58
N ARG A 27 5.68 12.62 5.20
CA ARG A 27 5.61 13.58 6.30
C ARG A 27 5.05 14.94 5.87
N ILE A 28 5.36 15.40 4.65
CA ILE A 28 4.76 16.61 4.08
C ILE A 28 3.24 16.45 3.93
N LEU A 29 2.77 15.24 3.66
CA LEU A 29 1.34 14.92 3.59
C LEU A 29 0.68 14.70 4.98
N GLY A 30 1.42 14.89 6.08
CA GLY A 30 0.92 14.65 7.44
C GLY A 30 0.81 13.16 7.81
N LEU A 31 1.50 12.29 7.06
CA LEU A 31 1.58 10.86 7.34
C LEU A 31 2.87 10.54 8.10
N GLU A 32 2.79 9.67 9.10
CA GLU A 32 3.96 9.17 9.82
C GLU A 32 4.32 7.77 9.30
N PRO A 33 5.45 7.61 8.56
CA PRO A 33 5.87 6.31 8.06
C PRO A 33 6.24 5.36 9.20
N LYS A 34 5.57 4.22 9.28
CA LYS A 34 5.82 3.17 10.27
C LYS A 34 6.30 1.92 9.57
N ASN A 35 7.53 1.54 9.87
CA ASN A 35 8.07 0.24 9.46
C ASN A 35 7.47 -0.82 10.38
N THR A 36 6.54 -1.62 9.85
CA THR A 36 6.11 -2.82 10.57
C THR A 36 7.27 -3.83 10.59
N ALA A 37 7.32 -4.67 11.62
CA ALA A 37 8.24 -5.80 11.62
C ALA A 37 8.07 -6.58 10.30
N VAL A 38 9.18 -7.07 9.73
CA VAL A 38 9.17 -7.89 8.52
C VAL A 38 8.11 -8.98 8.70
N GLN A 39 7.12 -9.01 7.81
CA GLN A 39 5.98 -9.92 7.87
C GLN A 39 5.03 -9.70 9.06
N SER A 40 4.64 -8.47 9.38
CA SER A 40 3.38 -8.25 10.12
C SER A 40 2.22 -8.78 9.26
N PRO A 41 1.65 -9.96 9.57
CA PRO A 41 0.68 -10.60 8.68
C PRO A 41 -0.63 -9.81 8.63
N GLU A 42 -0.90 -9.03 9.69
CA GLU A 42 -2.12 -8.28 9.87
C GLU A 42 -2.20 -7.04 8.98
N SER A 43 -1.11 -6.27 8.85
CA SER A 43 -1.09 -5.06 8.01
C SER A 43 -1.02 -5.39 6.51
N ASN A 44 -0.14 -6.32 6.13
CA ASN A 44 -0.04 -6.78 4.74
C ASN A 44 -1.29 -7.56 4.30
N GLY A 45 -1.94 -8.29 5.21
CA GLY A 45 -3.11 -9.09 4.90
C GLY A 45 -4.29 -8.27 4.34
N ILE A 46 -4.50 -7.05 4.84
CA ILE A 46 -5.56 -6.15 4.34
C ILE A 46 -5.24 -5.69 2.91
N ALA A 47 -4.03 -5.20 2.67
CA ALA A 47 -3.60 -4.76 1.35
C ALA A 47 -3.64 -5.91 0.33
N GLU A 48 -3.16 -7.10 0.71
CA GLU A 48 -3.21 -8.31 -0.11
C GLU A 48 -4.65 -8.72 -0.45
N SER A 49 -5.56 -8.67 0.52
CA SER A 49 -6.98 -8.98 0.31
C SER A 49 -7.65 -8.00 -0.65
N PHE A 50 -7.34 -6.71 -0.52
CA PHE A 50 -7.82 -5.68 -1.46
C PHE A 50 -7.34 -5.95 -2.88
N VAL A 51 -6.04 -6.22 -3.07
CA VAL A 51 -5.47 -6.54 -4.40
C VAL A 51 -6.06 -7.83 -4.97
N LYS A 52 -6.29 -8.86 -4.13
CA LYS A 52 -6.96 -10.11 -4.55
C LYS A 52 -8.36 -9.84 -5.07
N THR A 53 -9.12 -8.97 -4.40
CA THR A 53 -10.48 -8.58 -4.83
C THR A 53 -10.44 -7.88 -6.18
N ILE A 54 -9.54 -6.91 -6.39
CA ILE A 54 -9.38 -6.23 -7.69
C ILE A 54 -9.01 -7.22 -8.81
N LYS A 55 -8.04 -8.11 -8.55
CA LYS A 55 -7.64 -9.14 -9.53
C LYS A 55 -8.79 -10.07 -9.90
N ARG A 56 -9.56 -10.51 -8.89
CA ARG A 56 -10.66 -11.47 -9.07
C ARG A 56 -11.87 -10.84 -9.74
N ASP A 57 -12.25 -9.62 -9.37
CA ASP A 57 -13.57 -9.07 -9.73
C ASP A 57 -13.49 -8.05 -10.86
N TYR A 58 -12.36 -7.35 -10.99
CA TYR A 58 -12.20 -6.31 -11.99
C TYR A 58 -11.34 -6.79 -13.16
N ILE A 59 -10.11 -7.24 -12.88
CA ILE A 59 -9.18 -7.64 -13.95
C ILE A 59 -9.67 -8.89 -14.70
N SER A 60 -10.34 -9.82 -14.01
CA SER A 60 -10.84 -11.05 -14.66
C SER A 60 -11.87 -10.79 -15.75
N ILE A 61 -12.68 -9.73 -15.60
CA ILE A 61 -13.75 -9.34 -16.53
C ILE A 61 -13.33 -8.25 -17.52
N MET A 62 -12.14 -7.66 -17.35
CA MET A 62 -11.64 -6.67 -18.28
C MET A 62 -11.41 -7.30 -19.66
N PRO A 63 -11.83 -6.64 -20.77
CA PRO A 63 -11.50 -7.08 -22.12
C PRO A 63 -9.99 -7.17 -22.26
N LYS A 64 -9.49 -8.36 -22.59
CA LYS A 64 -8.06 -8.55 -22.83
C LYS A 64 -7.74 -7.99 -24.22
N PRO A 65 -6.68 -7.19 -24.37
CA PRO A 65 -6.24 -6.78 -25.70
C PRO A 65 -5.87 -8.02 -26.51
N ASP A 66 -6.32 -8.05 -27.77
CA ASP A 66 -6.14 -9.16 -28.70
C ASP A 66 -4.64 -9.49 -28.84
N GLY A 67 -4.16 -10.51 -28.12
CA GLY A 67 -2.75 -10.86 -28.10
C GLY A 67 -2.22 -11.42 -26.78
N LEU A 68 -3.02 -11.38 -25.71
CA LEU A 68 -2.69 -12.05 -24.45
C LEU A 68 -3.63 -13.26 -24.22
N THR A 69 -3.35 -14.36 -24.92
CA THR A 69 -3.89 -15.70 -24.61
C THR A 69 -2.73 -16.65 -24.36
#